data_AF-A6HSB2-F1
#
_entry.id   AF-A6HSB2-F1
#
_cell.length_a   1.000
_cell.length_b   1.000
_cell.length_c   1.000
_cell.angle_alpha   90.00
_cell.angle_beta   90.00
_cell.angle_gamma   90.00
#
_symmetry.space_group_name_H-M   'P 1'
#
loop_
_entity.id
_entity.type
_entity.pdbx_description
1 polymer ?
#
loop_
_entity_poly.entity_id
_entity_poly.type
_entity_poly.pdbx_seq_one_letter_code
_entity_poly.pdbx_strand_id
1 'polypeptide(L)'
;MAFIDTQLYIHQMISVKNFILAADVMKSISLLRYQEESKTLSLVSRDAKPLEVYSVDFMVDNAQLGFLVSDRDRNLMVYMYLPEAKESFGGMRLLRRADFHVGAHVNTFWRTPCRGAAEGPSKKSVMWENKHITWFATLDGGIGLLLPMQEKTYRRLLMLQNALTTMLPHHAGLNPRAFRMLHVDRRILQNAVRNVLDGELLNRYLYLSTMERSELAKKIGTTPDIILDDLLETDRVTAHF
;
A
#
# COMPACT_ATOMS: atom_id res chain seq x y z
N MET A 1 21.09 -24.00 9.00
CA MET A 1 22.07 -22.92 8.84
C MET A 1 22.44 -22.87 7.37
N ALA A 2 22.27 -21.72 6.73
CA ALA A 2 22.51 -21.50 5.30
C ALA A 2 23.04 -20.09 5.08
N PHE A 3 23.69 -19.84 3.95
CA PHE A 3 24.11 -18.50 3.51
C PHE A 3 23.80 -18.33 2.02
N ILE A 4 23.75 -17.09 1.56
CA ILE A 4 23.61 -16.73 0.14
C ILE A 4 24.37 -15.44 -0.11
N ASP A 5 24.99 -15.33 -1.29
CA ASP A 5 25.58 -14.07 -1.73
C ASP A 5 24.47 -13.07 -2.06
N THR A 6 24.53 -11.91 -1.43
CA THR A 6 23.59 -10.80 -1.65
C THR A 6 24.25 -9.71 -2.50
N GLN A 7 23.59 -8.56 -2.65
CA GLN A 7 24.03 -7.52 -3.56
C GLN A 7 25.15 -6.66 -2.96
N LEU A 8 24.84 -5.47 -2.43
CA LEU A 8 25.83 -4.50 -1.99
C LEU A 8 25.86 -4.39 -0.46
N TYR A 9 24.76 -3.96 0.15
CA TYR A 9 24.63 -3.80 1.58
C TYR A 9 23.18 -3.94 1.99
N ILE A 10 22.89 -5.05 2.67
CA ILE A 10 21.56 -5.32 3.23
C ILE A 10 21.45 -4.60 4.57
N HIS A 11 20.71 -3.50 4.59
CA HIS A 11 20.52 -2.69 5.81
C HIS A 11 19.29 -3.12 6.62
N GLN A 12 18.32 -3.79 5.99
CA GLN A 12 17.10 -4.27 6.65
C GLN A 12 16.65 -5.62 6.12
N MET A 13 16.15 -6.45 7.02
CA MET A 13 15.52 -7.73 6.71
C MET A 13 14.28 -7.92 7.56
N ILE A 14 13.23 -8.46 6.95
CA ILE A 14 12.01 -8.92 7.62
C ILE A 14 11.66 -10.32 7.13
N SER A 15 10.96 -11.10 7.94
CA SER A 15 10.61 -12.46 7.59
C SER A 15 9.14 -12.76 7.86
N VAL A 16 8.55 -13.59 7.01
CA VAL A 16 7.23 -14.17 7.20
C VAL A 16 7.28 -15.65 6.85
N LYS A 17 7.01 -16.51 7.84
CA LYS A 17 7.21 -17.97 7.72
C LYS A 17 8.63 -18.26 7.22
N ASN A 18 8.76 -18.91 6.06
CA ASN A 18 10.05 -19.32 5.48
C ASN A 18 10.58 -18.34 4.43
N PHE A 19 9.90 -17.20 4.23
CA PHE A 19 10.33 -16.15 3.33
C PHE A 19 11.03 -15.03 4.09
N ILE A 20 12.10 -14.52 3.48
CA ILE A 20 12.87 -13.39 4.00
C ILE A 20 12.88 -12.33 2.92
N LEU A 21 12.49 -11.12 3.27
CA LEU A 21 12.60 -9.96 2.40
C LEU A 21 13.82 -9.14 2.86
N ALA A 22 14.80 -9.01 1.98
CA ALA A 22 16.01 -8.25 2.22
C ALA A 22 15.97 -6.94 1.42
N ALA A 23 16.30 -5.83 2.07
CA ALA A 23 16.39 -4.51 1.46
C ALA A 23 17.85 -4.09 1.32
N ASP A 24 18.25 -3.79 0.09
CA ASP A 24 19.56 -3.25 -0.25
C ASP A 24 19.49 -1.72 -0.38
N VAL A 25 20.56 -1.04 0.05
CA VAL A 25 20.64 0.42 0.01
C VAL A 25 20.53 1.00 -1.40
N MET A 26 20.92 0.28 -2.45
CA MET A 26 20.89 0.78 -3.83
C MET A 26 20.20 -0.15 -4.83
N LYS A 27 20.06 -1.43 -4.49
CA LYS A 27 19.62 -2.48 -5.41
C LYS A 27 18.23 -3.03 -5.09
N SER A 28 17.38 -2.19 -4.47
CA SER A 28 15.98 -2.50 -4.18
C SER A 28 15.83 -3.70 -3.24
N ILE A 29 14.75 -4.46 -3.38
CA ILE A 29 14.40 -5.59 -2.52
C ILE A 29 14.64 -6.94 -3.20
N SER A 30 15.04 -7.92 -2.39
CA SER A 30 15.21 -9.32 -2.79
C SER A 30 14.39 -10.24 -1.88
N LEU A 31 13.62 -11.13 -2.48
CA LEU A 31 12.83 -12.16 -1.80
C LEU A 31 13.62 -13.47 -1.77
N LEU A 32 13.96 -13.92 -0.57
CA LEU A 32 14.65 -15.16 -0.30
C LEU A 32 13.70 -16.18 0.31
N ARG A 33 13.98 -17.47 0.12
CA ARG A 33 13.28 -18.58 0.76
C ARG A 33 14.27 -19.53 1.39
N TYR A 34 14.04 -19.82 2.67
CA TYR A 34 14.75 -20.88 3.39
C TYR A 34 14.00 -22.20 3.22
N GLN A 35 14.73 -23.24 2.86
CA GLN A 35 14.23 -24.61 2.79
C GLN A 35 14.83 -25.41 3.94
N GLU A 36 13.98 -25.81 4.88
CA GLU A 36 14.43 -26.47 6.12
C GLU A 36 15.01 -27.86 5.85
N GLU A 37 14.38 -28.63 4.97
CA GLU A 37 14.79 -30.00 4.60
C GLU A 37 16.21 -30.05 4.01
N SER A 38 16.50 -29.16 3.05
CA SER A 38 17.81 -29.09 2.39
C SER A 38 18.80 -28.19 3.12
N LYS A 39 18.36 -27.46 4.15
CA LYS A 39 19.12 -26.41 4.84
C LYS A 39 19.74 -25.42 3.86
N THR A 40 19.00 -25.03 2.82
CA THR A 40 19.48 -24.09 1.78
C THR A 40 18.70 -22.79 1.83
N LEU A 41 19.37 -21.70 1.44
CA LEU A 41 18.77 -20.38 1.24
C LEU A 41 18.82 -20.07 -0.25
N SER A 42 17.68 -19.74 -0.84
CA SER A 42 17.53 -19.53 -2.28
C SER A 42 16.91 -18.18 -2.58
N LEU A 43 17.42 -17.50 -3.62
CA LEU A 43 16.79 -16.31 -4.16
C LEU A 43 15.56 -16.70 -4.98
N VAL A 44 14.38 -16.27 -4.53
CA VAL A 44 13.11 -16.56 -5.21
C VAL A 44 12.86 -15.54 -6.30
N SER A 45 12.98 -14.27 -5.96
CA SER A 45 12.65 -13.15 -6.84
C SER A 45 13.34 -11.88 -6.37
N ARG A 46 13.53 -10.91 -7.26
CA ARG A 46 14.02 -9.58 -6.89
C ARG A 46 13.47 -8.50 -7.79
N ASP A 47 13.54 -7.25 -7.35
CA ASP A 47 13.45 -6.13 -8.27
C ASP A 47 14.83 -5.88 -8.90
N ALA A 48 14.86 -5.72 -10.22
CA ALA A 48 16.10 -5.47 -10.96
C ALA A 48 16.41 -3.96 -11.08
N LYS A 49 15.42 -3.11 -10.81
CA LYS A 49 15.58 -1.66 -10.91
C LYS A 49 16.32 -1.12 -9.70
N PRO A 50 17.23 -0.15 -9.88
CA PRO A 50 17.86 0.51 -8.75
C PRO A 50 16.79 1.29 -7.96
N LEU A 51 16.78 1.10 -6.65
CA LEU A 51 15.90 1.80 -5.73
C LEU A 51 16.64 1.94 -4.41
N GLU A 52 16.67 3.17 -3.87
CA GLU A 52 17.26 3.46 -2.56
C GLU A 52 16.19 3.24 -1.49
N VAL A 53 16.21 2.06 -0.87
CA VAL A 53 15.20 1.62 0.09
C VAL A 53 15.52 2.19 1.47
N TYR A 54 14.49 2.69 2.16
CA TYR A 54 14.59 3.14 3.55
C TYR A 54 14.14 2.05 4.50
N SER A 55 12.96 1.49 4.27
CA SER A 55 12.39 0.45 5.12
C SER A 55 11.41 -0.41 4.35
N VAL A 56 11.16 -1.61 4.87
CA VAL A 56 10.27 -2.60 4.26
C VAL A 56 9.33 -3.21 5.29
N ASP A 57 8.13 -3.56 4.86
CA ASP A 57 7.16 -4.38 5.62
C ASP A 57 6.31 -5.24 4.68
N PHE A 58 5.38 -6.02 5.22
CA PHE A 58 4.45 -6.85 4.48
C PHE A 58 3.04 -6.26 4.47
N MET A 59 2.44 -6.10 3.29
CA MET A 59 0.99 -5.85 3.16
C MET A 59 0.26 -7.18 3.16
N VAL A 60 -0.58 -7.44 4.16
CA VAL A 60 -1.33 -8.70 4.29
C VAL A 60 -2.79 -8.48 3.96
N ASP A 61 -3.24 -9.02 2.83
CA ASP A 61 -4.62 -8.93 2.36
C ASP A 61 -5.22 -10.32 2.16
N ASN A 62 -5.75 -10.91 3.23
CA ASN A 62 -6.34 -12.24 3.22
C ASN A 62 -5.37 -13.31 2.67
N ALA A 63 -5.57 -13.77 1.43
CA ALA A 63 -4.70 -14.75 0.78
C ALA A 63 -3.49 -14.11 0.04
N GLN A 64 -3.47 -12.80 -0.08
CA GLN A 64 -2.43 -12.06 -0.81
C GLN A 64 -1.39 -11.50 0.16
N LEU A 65 -0.14 -11.53 -0.28
CA LEU A 65 1.01 -10.95 0.40
C LEU A 65 1.70 -9.96 -0.54
N GLY A 66 1.74 -8.71 -0.13
CA GLY A 66 2.52 -7.66 -0.76
C GLY A 66 3.77 -7.32 0.05
N PHE A 67 4.79 -6.79 -0.63
CA PHE A 67 6.02 -6.28 -0.05
C PHE A 67 5.97 -4.76 -0.13
N LEU A 68 5.74 -4.12 1.02
CA LEU A 68 5.73 -2.68 1.14
C LEU A 68 7.17 -2.17 1.23
N VAL A 69 7.47 -1.13 0.47
CA VAL A 69 8.80 -0.52 0.37
C VAL A 69 8.64 0.98 0.49
N SER A 70 9.39 1.62 1.39
CA SER A 70 9.63 3.06 1.37
C SER A 70 10.95 3.38 0.70
N ASP A 71 11.00 4.49 -0.02
CA ASP A 71 12.21 4.93 -0.72
C ASP A 71 12.69 6.32 -0.27
N ARG A 72 13.84 6.72 -0.80
CA ARG A 72 14.42 8.06 -0.64
C ARG A 72 13.55 9.18 -1.21
N ASP A 73 12.76 8.89 -2.24
CA ASP A 73 11.93 9.86 -2.95
C ASP A 73 10.56 10.06 -2.27
N ARG A 74 10.40 9.54 -1.03
CA ARG A 74 9.20 9.66 -0.16
C ARG A 74 7.97 8.97 -0.72
N ASN A 75 8.19 7.91 -1.50
CA ASN A 75 7.16 7.04 -2.03
C ASN A 75 7.00 5.80 -1.16
N LEU A 76 5.79 5.25 -1.18
CA LEU A 76 5.47 3.90 -0.78
C LEU A 76 5.12 3.09 -2.03
N MET A 77 5.68 1.89 -2.13
CA MET A 77 5.44 0.97 -3.23
C MET A 77 5.09 -0.40 -2.68
N VAL A 78 4.11 -1.06 -3.31
CA VAL A 78 3.75 -2.45 -2.99
C VAL A 78 4.18 -3.34 -4.14
N TYR A 79 5.12 -4.24 -3.88
CA TYR A 79 5.53 -5.29 -4.80
C TYR A 79 4.80 -6.60 -4.49
N MET A 80 4.62 -7.43 -5.51
CA MET A 80 4.06 -8.77 -5.35
C MET A 80 4.89 -9.79 -6.13
N TYR A 81 4.98 -11.00 -5.59
CA TYR A 81 5.53 -12.15 -6.28
C TYR A 81 4.41 -12.87 -7.04
N LEU A 82 4.42 -12.76 -8.36
CA LEU A 82 3.37 -13.29 -9.24
C LEU A 82 4.01 -14.10 -10.39
N PRO A 83 4.38 -15.37 -10.16
CA PRO A 83 5.12 -16.18 -11.14
C PRO A 83 4.34 -16.46 -12.43
N GLU A 84 3.01 -16.48 -12.35
CA GLU A 84 2.11 -16.68 -13.50
C GLU A 84 2.04 -15.46 -14.43
N ALA A 85 2.41 -14.26 -13.92
CA ALA A 85 2.41 -13.06 -14.75
C ALA A 85 3.59 -13.11 -15.72
N LYS A 86 3.31 -12.93 -17.03
CA LYS A 86 4.36 -12.91 -18.09
C LYS A 86 5.46 -11.89 -17.82
N GLU A 87 5.09 -10.76 -17.21
CA GLU A 87 6.02 -9.69 -16.82
C GLU A 87 7.01 -10.12 -15.73
N SER A 88 6.75 -11.19 -14.97
CA SER A 88 7.65 -11.64 -13.90
C SER A 88 8.86 -12.43 -14.41
N PHE A 89 8.91 -12.77 -15.71
CA PHE A 89 9.90 -13.70 -16.28
C PHE A 89 9.95 -15.04 -15.52
N GLY A 90 8.79 -15.67 -15.34
CA GLY A 90 8.68 -16.95 -14.63
C GLY A 90 8.94 -16.84 -13.12
N GLY A 91 8.58 -15.71 -12.51
CA GLY A 91 8.76 -15.44 -11.09
C GLY A 91 10.09 -14.78 -10.71
N MET A 92 11.06 -14.70 -11.62
CA MET A 92 12.38 -14.12 -11.30
C MET A 92 12.33 -12.62 -10.95
N ARG A 93 11.30 -11.90 -11.39
CA ARG A 93 11.12 -10.46 -11.19
C ARG A 93 9.89 -10.13 -10.34
N LEU A 94 10.11 -9.34 -9.29
CA LEU A 94 9.03 -8.75 -8.48
C LEU A 94 8.29 -7.68 -9.27
N LEU A 95 6.96 -7.63 -9.13
CA LEU A 95 6.12 -6.69 -9.85
C LEU A 95 5.52 -5.66 -8.90
N ARG A 96 5.75 -4.37 -9.17
CA ARG A 96 5.06 -3.29 -8.47
C ARG A 96 3.58 -3.31 -8.84
N ARG A 97 2.70 -3.39 -7.85
CA ARG A 97 1.24 -3.41 -7.99
C ARG A 97 0.57 -2.18 -7.38
N ALA A 98 1.28 -1.46 -6.50
CA ALA A 98 0.83 -0.15 -6.06
C ALA A 98 1.98 0.83 -5.89
N ASP A 99 1.70 2.12 -6.08
CA ASP A 99 2.58 3.25 -5.75
C ASP A 99 1.80 4.44 -5.22
N PHE A 100 2.41 5.15 -4.28
CA PHE A 100 1.83 6.31 -3.60
C PHE A 100 2.92 7.23 -3.07
N HIS A 101 2.82 8.54 -3.32
CA HIS A 101 3.72 9.52 -2.71
C HIS A 101 3.16 10.01 -1.37
N VAL A 102 3.88 9.71 -0.29
CA VAL A 102 3.47 10.09 1.08
C VAL A 102 3.79 11.54 1.37
N GLY A 103 4.93 12.03 0.86
CA GLY A 103 5.44 13.38 1.11
C GLY A 103 6.46 13.47 2.25
N ALA A 104 6.73 12.36 2.94
CA ALA A 104 7.72 12.25 4.02
C ALA A 104 8.48 10.92 3.93
N HIS A 105 9.69 10.87 4.47
CA HIS A 105 10.45 9.62 4.57
C HIS A 105 9.83 8.70 5.62
N VAL A 106 9.80 7.40 5.36
CA VAL A 106 9.23 6.40 6.26
C VAL A 106 10.30 5.38 6.61
N ASN A 107 10.58 5.20 7.90
CA ASN A 107 11.60 4.26 8.38
C ASN A 107 11.04 3.14 9.27
N THR A 108 9.85 3.34 9.85
CA THR A 108 9.27 2.39 10.80
C THR A 108 7.89 1.99 10.32
N PHE A 109 7.66 0.67 10.29
CA PHE A 109 6.39 0.04 10.01
C PHE A 109 5.98 -0.89 11.15
N TRP A 110 4.68 -1.05 11.36
CA TRP A 110 4.14 -2.09 12.24
C TRP A 110 2.75 -2.51 11.77
N ARG A 111 2.33 -3.72 12.15
CA ARG A 111 1.08 -4.31 11.66
C ARG A 111 0.14 -4.63 12.80
N THR A 112 -1.15 -4.34 12.61
CA THR A 112 -2.23 -4.76 13.50
C THR A 112 -3.32 -5.46 12.68
N PRO A 113 -3.95 -6.53 13.17
CA PRO A 113 -5.14 -7.08 12.51
C PRO A 113 -6.27 -6.05 12.53
N CYS A 114 -7.10 -5.99 11.49
CA CYS A 114 -8.23 -5.04 11.44
C CYS A 114 -9.22 -5.29 12.60
N ARG A 115 -9.74 -4.22 13.22
CA ARG A 115 -10.83 -4.35 14.22
C ARG A 115 -12.11 -4.91 13.58
N GLY A 116 -12.92 -5.58 14.39
CA GLY A 116 -14.17 -6.21 13.95
C GLY A 116 -14.04 -7.68 13.53
N ALA A 117 -12.82 -8.22 13.38
CA ALA A 117 -12.64 -9.68 13.22
C ALA A 117 -13.09 -10.49 14.45
N ALA A 118 -13.07 -9.88 15.64
CA ALA A 118 -13.41 -10.52 16.91
C ALA A 118 -14.87 -10.35 17.36
N GLU A 119 -15.69 -9.52 16.68
CA GLU A 119 -17.06 -9.17 17.11
C GLU A 119 -18.15 -10.16 16.65
N GLY A 120 -17.78 -11.39 16.31
CA GLY A 120 -18.70 -12.43 15.83
C GLY A 120 -19.02 -12.34 14.32
N PRO A 121 -19.74 -13.34 13.77
CA PRO A 121 -19.98 -13.44 12.33
C PRO A 121 -21.07 -12.48 11.88
N SER A 122 -20.67 -11.30 11.40
CA SER A 122 -21.52 -10.41 10.61
C SER A 122 -20.97 -10.34 9.18
N LYS A 123 -21.81 -10.03 8.18
CA LYS A 123 -21.33 -9.87 6.79
C LYS A 123 -20.20 -8.84 6.66
N LYS A 124 -20.14 -7.84 7.57
CA LYS A 124 -19.11 -6.81 7.61
C LYS A 124 -17.80 -7.30 8.25
N SER A 125 -17.85 -8.19 9.26
CA SER A 125 -16.63 -8.73 9.88
C SER A 125 -15.87 -9.69 8.96
N VAL A 126 -16.58 -10.50 8.16
CA VAL A 126 -15.99 -11.40 7.15
C VAL A 126 -15.21 -10.61 6.08
N MET A 127 -15.62 -9.37 5.77
CA MET A 127 -14.96 -8.54 4.76
C MET A 127 -13.52 -8.18 5.12
N TRP A 128 -13.23 -8.05 6.42
CA TRP A 128 -11.93 -7.65 6.96
C TRP A 128 -11.16 -8.81 7.57
N GLU A 129 -11.68 -10.03 7.41
CA GLU A 129 -11.05 -11.24 7.92
C GLU A 129 -9.66 -11.44 7.29
N ASN A 130 -8.69 -11.76 8.15
CA ASN A 130 -7.31 -12.02 7.76
C ASN A 130 -6.62 -10.85 7.00
N LYS A 131 -7.11 -9.62 7.18
CA LYS A 131 -6.44 -8.40 6.70
C LYS A 131 -5.70 -7.71 7.85
N HIS A 132 -4.51 -7.20 7.56
CA HIS A 132 -3.75 -6.41 8.53
C HIS A 132 -3.60 -4.97 8.02
N ILE A 133 -3.75 -4.03 8.94
CA ILE A 133 -3.39 -2.63 8.74
C ILE A 133 -1.88 -2.54 8.87
N THR A 134 -1.24 -1.93 7.88
CA THR A 134 0.18 -1.63 7.94
C THR A 134 0.35 -0.16 8.29
N TRP A 135 0.65 0.09 9.56
CA TRP A 135 0.93 1.42 10.09
C TRP A 135 2.37 1.81 9.80
N PHE A 136 2.62 3.10 9.75
CA PHE A 136 3.97 3.63 9.60
C PHE A 136 4.15 4.97 10.30
N ALA A 137 5.38 5.22 10.73
CA ALA A 137 5.81 6.51 11.28
C ALA A 137 6.75 7.19 10.30
N THR A 138 6.49 8.47 10.03
CA THR A 138 7.32 9.30 9.15
C THR A 138 8.45 9.97 9.95
N LEU A 139 9.56 10.27 9.28
CA LEU A 139 10.68 10.99 9.88
C LEU A 139 10.35 12.46 10.17
N ASP A 140 9.25 12.98 9.62
CA ASP A 140 8.73 14.31 9.88
C ASP A 140 7.77 14.34 11.10
N GLY A 141 7.69 13.25 11.88
CA GLY A 141 6.92 13.17 13.13
C GLY A 141 5.43 12.82 12.96
N GLY A 142 5.02 12.38 11.76
CA GLY A 142 3.65 11.95 11.48
C GLY A 142 3.46 10.43 11.60
N ILE A 143 2.20 10.01 11.71
CA ILE A 143 1.79 8.61 11.65
C ILE A 143 0.78 8.45 10.52
N GLY A 144 0.92 7.37 9.75
CA GLY A 144 -0.02 7.01 8.70
C GLY A 144 -0.31 5.52 8.69
N LEU A 145 -1.25 5.12 7.84
CA LEU A 145 -1.65 3.72 7.69
C LEU A 145 -1.94 3.37 6.22
N LEU A 146 -1.73 2.10 5.88
CA LEU A 146 -2.23 1.49 4.67
C LEU A 146 -3.21 0.38 5.04
N LEU A 147 -4.44 0.51 4.55
CA LEU A 147 -5.51 -0.45 4.73
C LEU A 147 -5.79 -1.18 3.41
N PRO A 148 -5.60 -2.50 3.33
CA PRO A 148 -5.97 -3.27 2.14
C PRO A 148 -7.49 -3.32 1.95
N MET A 149 -7.97 -2.99 0.76
CA MET A 149 -9.41 -2.90 0.47
C MET A 149 -9.82 -3.75 -0.73
N GLN A 150 -11.10 -4.11 -0.80
CA GLN A 150 -11.65 -4.79 -1.97
C GLN A 150 -11.70 -3.88 -3.20
N GLU A 151 -11.49 -4.46 -4.38
CA GLU A 151 -11.47 -3.73 -5.64
C GLU A 151 -12.78 -2.96 -5.91
N LYS A 152 -13.94 -3.52 -5.54
CA LYS A 152 -15.24 -2.85 -5.70
C LYS A 152 -15.32 -1.55 -4.90
N THR A 153 -14.90 -1.59 -3.63
CA THR A 153 -14.86 -0.41 -2.75
C THR A 153 -13.81 0.59 -3.23
N TYR A 154 -12.62 0.10 -3.61
CA TYR A 154 -11.56 0.93 -4.18
C TYR A 154 -12.03 1.71 -5.40
N ARG A 155 -12.67 1.05 -6.39
CA ARG A 155 -13.16 1.71 -7.62
C ARG A 155 -14.21 2.78 -7.33
N ARG A 156 -15.12 2.51 -6.38
CA ARG A 156 -16.15 3.47 -5.96
C ARG A 156 -15.53 4.71 -5.31
N LEU A 157 -14.64 4.52 -4.34
CA LEU A 157 -13.94 5.62 -3.68
C LEU A 157 -12.94 6.33 -4.61
N LEU A 158 -12.37 5.65 -5.61
CA LEU A 158 -11.55 6.27 -6.64
C LEU A 158 -12.35 7.26 -7.51
N MET A 159 -13.60 6.91 -7.87
CA MET A 159 -14.48 7.84 -8.57
C MET A 159 -14.77 9.08 -7.71
N LEU A 160 -15.03 8.87 -6.41
CA LEU A 160 -15.18 9.97 -5.46
C LEU A 160 -13.92 10.84 -5.37
N GLN A 161 -12.73 10.23 -5.23
CA GLN A 161 -11.46 10.94 -5.16
C GLN A 161 -11.23 11.83 -6.39
N ASN A 162 -11.54 11.34 -7.59
CA ASN A 162 -11.43 12.12 -8.83
C ASN A 162 -12.41 13.30 -8.86
N ALA A 163 -13.63 13.13 -8.34
CA ALA A 163 -14.60 14.20 -8.21
C ALA A 163 -14.15 15.25 -7.19
N LEU A 164 -13.63 14.83 -6.02
CA LEU A 164 -13.12 15.73 -4.98
C LEU A 164 -11.89 16.52 -5.46
N THR A 165 -11.02 15.91 -6.25
CA THR A 165 -9.83 16.57 -6.83
C THR A 165 -10.21 17.72 -7.77
N THR A 166 -11.34 17.60 -8.48
CA THR A 166 -11.73 18.58 -9.51
C THR A 166 -12.74 19.61 -9.01
N MET A 167 -13.62 19.23 -8.08
CA MET A 167 -14.73 20.07 -7.64
C MET A 167 -14.46 20.88 -6.38
N LEU A 168 -13.45 20.51 -5.57
CA LEU A 168 -13.12 21.25 -4.37
C LEU A 168 -11.97 22.23 -4.59
N PRO A 169 -12.02 23.43 -3.98
CA PRO A 169 -10.85 24.28 -3.90
C PRO A 169 -9.80 23.65 -2.98
N HIS A 170 -8.55 23.70 -3.41
CA HIS A 170 -7.41 23.21 -2.64
C HIS A 170 -6.52 24.37 -2.21
N HIS A 171 -5.98 24.28 -1.00
CA HIS A 171 -5.08 25.30 -0.46
C HIS A 171 -3.88 25.50 -1.39
N ALA A 172 -3.48 26.76 -1.56
CA ALA A 172 -2.41 27.18 -2.47
C ALA A 172 -2.58 26.73 -3.94
N GLY A 173 -3.78 26.33 -4.37
CA GLY A 173 -4.02 25.88 -5.74
C GLY A 173 -3.31 24.56 -6.09
N LEU A 174 -2.85 23.81 -5.10
CA LEU A 174 -2.13 22.55 -5.30
C LEU A 174 -3.09 21.46 -5.79
N ASN A 175 -2.59 20.59 -6.66
CA ASN A 175 -3.35 19.44 -7.16
C ASN A 175 -3.02 18.18 -6.35
N PRO A 176 -3.95 17.66 -5.53
CA PRO A 176 -3.70 16.47 -4.70
C PRO A 176 -3.31 15.25 -5.54
N ARG A 177 -3.92 15.07 -6.72
CA ARG A 177 -3.61 13.94 -7.60
C ARG A 177 -2.17 14.00 -8.10
N ALA A 178 -1.67 15.19 -8.45
CA ALA A 178 -0.30 15.36 -8.89
C ALA A 178 0.67 15.09 -7.72
N PHE A 179 0.35 15.59 -6.52
CA PHE A 179 1.15 15.37 -5.33
C PHE A 179 1.28 13.89 -4.95
N ARG A 180 0.22 13.07 -5.11
CA ARG A 180 0.25 11.63 -4.77
C ARG A 180 0.87 10.74 -5.85
N MET A 181 1.19 11.28 -7.02
CA MET A 181 1.83 10.49 -8.08
C MET A 181 3.25 10.12 -7.69
N LEU A 182 3.69 8.94 -8.13
CA LEU A 182 5.04 8.46 -7.94
C LEU A 182 6.07 9.47 -8.46
N HIS A 183 6.99 9.91 -7.59
CA HIS A 183 8.12 10.74 -7.96
C HIS A 183 9.33 9.85 -8.22
N VAL A 184 9.94 10.00 -9.40
CA VAL A 184 11.17 9.29 -9.75
C VAL A 184 12.09 10.26 -10.47
N ASP A 185 13.25 10.53 -9.90
CA ASP A 185 14.24 11.45 -10.49
C ASP A 185 14.84 10.92 -11.80
N ARG A 186 14.79 9.60 -12.00
CA ARG A 186 15.33 8.93 -13.19
C ARG A 186 14.20 8.42 -14.08
N ARG A 187 14.32 8.70 -15.38
CA ARG A 187 13.43 8.11 -16.37
C ARG A 187 13.64 6.60 -16.44
N ILE A 188 12.67 5.86 -15.93
CA ILE A 188 12.65 4.40 -15.98
C ILE A 188 11.54 3.91 -16.91
N LEU A 189 11.77 2.76 -17.56
CA LEU A 189 10.75 2.04 -18.33
C LEU A 189 9.79 1.33 -17.36
N GLN A 190 9.07 2.08 -16.55
CA GLN A 190 7.99 1.58 -15.68
C GLN A 190 7.04 2.72 -15.37
N ASN A 191 5.77 2.51 -15.71
CA ASN A 191 4.73 3.46 -15.44
C ASN A 191 4.33 3.43 -13.95
N ALA A 192 3.77 4.54 -13.47
CA ALA A 192 3.05 4.56 -12.20
C ALA A 192 1.80 3.68 -12.32
N VAL A 193 1.60 2.80 -11.35
CA VAL A 193 0.53 1.80 -11.28
C VAL A 193 -0.67 2.36 -10.50
N ARG A 194 -0.43 3.30 -9.57
CA ARG A 194 -1.44 3.83 -8.62
C ARG A 194 -1.95 2.72 -7.71
N ASN A 195 -3.24 2.60 -7.41
CA ASN A 195 -3.82 1.59 -6.49
C ASN A 195 -3.70 1.86 -4.99
N VAL A 196 -3.46 3.12 -4.62
CA VAL A 196 -3.64 3.62 -3.26
C VAL A 196 -4.51 4.88 -3.33
N LEU A 197 -5.52 4.95 -2.45
CA LEU A 197 -6.38 6.12 -2.33
C LEU A 197 -5.81 7.11 -1.32
N ASP A 198 -6.11 8.38 -1.52
CA ASP A 198 -5.76 9.45 -0.59
C ASP A 198 -6.87 9.63 0.44
N GLY A 199 -6.70 8.98 1.60
CA GLY A 199 -7.66 9.06 2.71
C GLY A 199 -7.90 10.49 3.20
N GLU A 200 -6.86 11.33 3.23
CA GLU A 200 -6.98 12.75 3.62
C GLU A 200 -7.86 13.54 2.66
N LEU A 201 -7.79 13.24 1.37
CA LEU A 201 -8.68 13.86 0.38
C LEU A 201 -10.11 13.33 0.53
N LEU A 202 -10.27 12.02 0.72
CA LEU A 202 -11.59 11.40 0.93
C LEU A 202 -12.29 11.92 2.18
N ASN A 203 -11.55 12.18 3.27
CA ASN A 203 -12.07 12.75 4.50
C ASN A 203 -12.75 14.10 4.27
N ARG A 204 -12.34 14.89 3.26
CA ARG A 204 -13.01 16.15 2.91
C ARG A 204 -14.48 15.95 2.55
N TYR A 205 -14.87 14.79 2.03
CA TYR A 205 -16.27 14.48 1.76
C TYR A 205 -17.14 14.50 3.02
N LEU A 206 -16.58 14.10 4.17
CA LEU A 206 -17.29 14.11 5.45
C LEU A 206 -17.60 15.54 5.93
N TYR A 207 -16.77 16.52 5.55
CA TYR A 207 -16.92 17.93 5.89
C TYR A 207 -17.91 18.69 5.00
N LEU A 208 -18.34 18.10 3.88
CA LEU A 208 -19.29 18.75 2.97
C LEU A 208 -20.71 18.74 3.53
N SER A 209 -21.50 19.75 3.14
CA SER A 209 -22.92 19.80 3.47
C SER A 209 -23.69 18.64 2.83
N THR A 210 -24.84 18.28 3.39
CA THR A 210 -25.68 17.19 2.84
C THR A 210 -26.11 17.44 1.40
N MET A 211 -26.30 18.70 1.00
CA MET A 211 -26.61 19.08 -0.37
C MET A 211 -25.44 18.81 -1.32
N GLU A 212 -24.24 19.29 -0.98
CA GLU A 212 -23.02 19.07 -1.78
C GLU A 212 -22.65 17.57 -1.88
N ARG A 213 -22.78 16.82 -0.77
CA ARG A 213 -22.58 15.37 -0.76
C ARG A 213 -23.52 14.68 -1.74
N SER A 214 -24.79 15.07 -1.75
CA SER A 214 -25.80 14.51 -2.65
C SER A 214 -25.51 14.82 -4.12
N GLU A 215 -25.03 16.02 -4.42
CA GLU A 215 -24.65 16.40 -5.79
C GLU A 215 -23.44 15.62 -6.29
N LEU A 216 -22.41 15.45 -5.44
CA LEU A 216 -21.23 14.63 -5.76
C LEU A 216 -21.60 13.16 -5.97
N ALA A 217 -22.41 12.59 -5.07
CA ALA A 217 -22.87 11.21 -5.16
C ALA A 217 -23.64 10.95 -6.47
N LYS A 218 -24.55 11.87 -6.84
CA LYS A 218 -25.29 11.80 -8.12
C LYS A 218 -24.35 11.82 -9.33
N LYS A 219 -23.31 12.66 -9.32
CA LYS A 219 -22.33 12.75 -10.43
C LYS A 219 -21.54 11.46 -10.62
N ILE A 220 -21.21 10.75 -9.54
CA ILE A 220 -20.48 9.48 -9.62
C ILE A 220 -21.41 8.26 -9.79
N GLY A 221 -22.73 8.47 -9.79
CA GLY A 221 -23.72 7.40 -9.96
C GLY A 221 -23.92 6.53 -8.72
N THR A 222 -23.77 7.09 -7.52
CA THR A 222 -23.98 6.37 -6.25
C THR A 222 -24.89 7.17 -5.30
N THR A 223 -25.21 6.60 -4.14
CA THR A 223 -25.91 7.32 -3.07
C THR A 223 -24.91 7.82 -2.01
N PRO A 224 -25.21 8.93 -1.31
CA PRO A 224 -24.39 9.40 -0.19
C PRO A 224 -24.23 8.36 0.91
N ASP A 225 -25.27 7.59 1.20
CA ASP A 225 -25.28 6.58 2.26
C ASP A 225 -24.24 5.48 2.01
N ILE A 226 -24.12 4.99 0.76
CA ILE A 226 -23.11 3.98 0.41
C ILE A 226 -21.69 4.51 0.61
N ILE A 227 -21.45 5.77 0.25
CA ILE A 227 -20.14 6.41 0.41
C ILE A 227 -19.81 6.57 1.89
N LEU A 228 -20.77 7.06 2.68
CA LEU A 228 -20.61 7.22 4.12
C LEU A 228 -20.36 5.88 4.81
N ASP A 229 -21.11 4.84 4.43
CA ASP A 229 -20.90 3.49 4.94
C ASP A 229 -19.47 2.99 4.68
N ASP A 230 -18.91 3.23 3.49
CA ASP A 230 -17.53 2.83 3.19
C ASP A 230 -16.50 3.61 4.02
N LEU A 231 -16.64 4.93 4.10
CA LEU A 231 -15.68 5.79 4.80
C LEU A 231 -15.70 5.53 6.31
N LEU A 232 -16.91 5.47 6.90
CA LEU A 232 -17.08 5.18 8.32
C LEU A 232 -16.62 3.77 8.67
N GLU A 233 -16.77 2.81 7.76
CA GLU A 233 -16.24 1.46 7.97
C GLU A 233 -14.70 1.47 7.99
N THR A 234 -14.04 2.27 7.13
CA THR A 234 -12.57 2.41 7.18
C THR A 234 -12.09 3.03 8.49
N ASP A 235 -12.80 4.02 9.03
CA ASP A 235 -12.48 4.61 10.34
C ASP A 235 -12.70 3.61 11.47
N ARG A 236 -13.80 2.85 11.42
CA ARG A 236 -14.15 1.85 12.43
C ARG A 236 -13.08 0.75 12.55
N VAL A 237 -12.60 0.22 11.42
CA VAL A 237 -11.62 -0.88 11.44
C VAL A 237 -10.21 -0.42 11.82
N THR A 238 -9.90 0.85 11.65
CA THR A 238 -8.58 1.43 11.93
C THR A 238 -8.43 2.03 13.33
N ALA A 239 -9.51 2.14 14.09
CA ALA A 239 -9.51 2.72 15.44
C ALA A 239 -8.78 1.85 16.49
N HIS A 240 -7.45 1.75 16.46
CA HIS A 240 -6.68 0.87 17.35
C HIS A 240 -6.11 1.50 18.62
N PHE A 241 -5.66 2.76 18.52
CA PHE A 241 -4.93 3.49 19.56
C PHE A 241 -5.72 4.71 20.04
#